data_AF-A0A849Q439-F1
#
_entry.id   AF-A0A849Q439-F1
#
_cell.length_a   1.000
_cell.length_b   1.000
_cell.length_c   1.000
_cell.angle_alpha   90.00
_cell.angle_beta   90.00
_cell.angle_gamma   90.00
#
_symmetry.space_group_name_H-M   'P 1'
#
loop_
_entity.id
_entity.type
_entity.pdbx_description
1 polymer ?
#
loop_
_entity_poly.entity_id
_entity_poly.type
_entity_poly.pdbx_seq_one_letter_code
_entity_poly.pdbx_strand_id
1 'polypeptide(L)' 'MEGKTKEVRRAYYLTDTMSRVVLTKMSTKGQVVIPKAMRKDLDIEDGDIFAVFGKADTIVLRRVSIPTEE' A
#
# COMPACT_ATOMS: atom_id res chain seq x y z
N MET A 1 20.21 0.22 13.11
CA MET A 1 18.86 0.43 12.52
C MET A 1 18.92 0.98 11.10
N GLU A 2 19.90 1.84 10.78
CA GLU A 2 20.19 2.38 9.43
C GLU A 2 20.32 1.33 8.30
N GLY A 3 20.92 0.16 8.60
CA GLY A 3 21.25 -0.86 7.61
C GLY A 3 20.05 -1.58 7.00
N LYS A 4 19.01 -1.86 7.82
CA LYS A 4 17.78 -2.53 7.34
C LYS A 4 16.98 -1.63 6.39
N THR A 5 16.97 -0.32 6.65
CA THR A 5 16.32 0.67 5.78
C THR A 5 16.99 0.81 4.42
N LYS A 6 18.31 0.62 4.34
CA LYS A 6 19.06 0.64 3.06
C LYS A 6 18.84 -0.64 2.24
N GLU A 7 18.66 -1.78 2.90
CA GLU A 7 18.43 -3.07 2.24
C GLU A 7 17.01 -3.17 1.64
N VAL A 8 16.00 -2.70 2.39
CA VAL A 8 14.62 -2.55 1.87
C VAL A 8 14.62 -1.67 0.61
N ARG A 9 15.39 -0.57 0.61
CA ARG A 9 15.49 0.30 -0.57
C ARG A 9 16.06 -0.38 -1.81
N ARG A 10 16.85 -1.46 -1.70
CA ARG A 10 17.49 -2.10 -2.86
C ARG A 10 16.59 -3.14 -3.55
N ALA A 11 15.67 -3.77 -2.82
CA ALA A 11 14.80 -4.82 -3.36
C ALA A 11 13.65 -4.30 -4.25
N TYR A 12 13.27 -3.02 -4.14
CA TYR A 12 12.09 -2.45 -4.80
C TYR A 12 12.37 -1.62 -6.08
N TYR A 13 13.59 -1.63 -6.64
CA TYR A 13 13.94 -0.88 -7.88
C TYR A 13 14.18 -1.79 -9.11
N LEU A 14 13.26 -2.71 -9.42
CA LEU A 14 13.20 -3.28 -10.76
C LEU A 14 12.01 -2.64 -11.49
N THR A 15 12.35 -1.83 -12.51
CA THR A 15 11.51 -1.02 -13.42
C THR A 15 11.28 0.44 -13.02
N ASP A 16 11.72 1.32 -13.92
CA ASP A 16 11.72 2.79 -13.90
C ASP A 16 10.31 3.42 -13.89
N THR A 17 9.26 2.63 -13.65
CA THR A 17 7.85 3.04 -13.72
C THR A 17 7.08 2.85 -12.41
N MET A 18 7.72 2.39 -11.31
CA MET A 18 7.04 2.24 -10.02
C MET A 18 7.27 3.40 -9.04
N SER A 19 6.18 3.73 -8.34
CA SER A 19 6.04 4.81 -7.36
C SER A 19 7.07 4.74 -6.22
N ARG A 20 7.45 5.91 -5.70
CA ARG A 20 8.39 6.04 -4.59
C ARG A 20 7.94 5.21 -3.37
N VAL A 21 8.83 4.38 -2.83
CA VAL A 21 8.59 3.67 -1.56
C VAL A 21 8.44 4.69 -0.43
N VAL A 22 7.25 4.74 0.18
CA VAL A 22 6.96 5.58 1.35
C VAL A 22 6.78 4.68 2.57
N LEU A 23 7.48 4.98 3.65
CA LEU A 23 7.34 4.26 4.93
C LEU A 23 6.24 4.92 5.77
N THR A 24 5.29 4.13 6.23
CA THR A 24 4.24 4.58 7.15
C THR A 24 4.23 3.72 8.41
N LYS A 25 3.94 4.34 9.56
CA LYS A 25 3.82 3.61 10.83
C LYS A 25 2.41 3.03 10.97
N MET A 26 2.32 1.81 11.48
CA MET A 26 1.07 1.21 11.90
C MET A 26 0.54 1.88 13.18
N SER A 27 -0.75 2.20 13.21
CA SER A 27 -1.43 2.73 14.39
C SER A 27 -1.57 1.63 15.46
N THR A 28 -1.96 2.01 16.68
CA THR A 28 -2.21 1.06 17.78
C THR A 28 -3.34 0.07 17.48
N LYS A 29 -4.25 0.42 16.56
CA LYS A 29 -5.35 -0.43 16.10
C LYS A 29 -4.99 -1.27 14.87
N GLY A 30 -3.72 -1.28 14.45
CA GLY A 30 -3.30 -2.03 13.27
C GLY A 30 -3.59 -1.35 11.94
N GLN A 31 -3.99 -0.06 11.93
CA GLN A 31 -4.27 0.66 10.69
C GLN A 31 -2.98 1.23 10.09
N VAL A 32 -2.86 1.20 8.77
CA VAL A 32 -1.80 1.88 8.02
C VAL A 32 -2.40 3.01 7.19
N VAL A 33 -1.68 4.11 7.08
CA VAL A 33 -2.13 5.27 6.31
C VAL A 33 -1.66 5.10 4.87
N ILE A 34 -2.56 5.24 3.89
CA ILE A 34 -2.16 5.35 2.48
C ILE A 34 -1.81 6.83 2.19
N PRO A 35 -0.55 7.15 1.82
CA PRO A 35 -0.13 8.52 1.57
C PRO A 35 -0.95 9.21 0.49
N LYS A 36 -1.20 10.51 0.64
CA LYS A 36 -2.03 11.31 -0.27
C LYS A 36 -1.60 11.23 -1.74
N ALA A 37 -0.29 11.17 -2.02
CA ALA A 37 0.22 11.03 -3.38
C ALA A 37 -0.22 9.70 -4.01
N MET A 38 0.01 8.59 -3.30
CA MET A 38 -0.45 7.27 -3.74
C MET A 38 -1.97 7.20 -3.91
N ARG A 39 -2.74 7.87 -3.04
CA ARG A 39 -4.20 7.91 -3.20
C ARG A 39 -4.63 8.52 -4.52
N LYS A 40 -3.97 9.61 -4.93
CA LYS A 40 -4.22 10.26 -6.22
C LYS A 40 -3.76 9.40 -7.40
N ASP A 41 -2.58 8.80 -7.29
CA ASP A 41 -2.02 7.98 -8.37
C ASP A 41 -2.83 6.70 -8.61
N LEU A 42 -3.46 6.15 -7.56
CA LEU A 42 -4.29 4.95 -7.60
C LEU A 42 -5.78 5.25 -7.74
N ASP A 43 -6.18 6.53 -7.79
CA ASP A 43 -7.58 6.97 -7.88
C ASP A 43 -8.48 6.36 -6.79
N ILE A 44 -7.99 6.33 -5.55
CA ILE A 44 -8.72 5.73 -4.41
C ILE A 44 -9.35 6.80 -3.53
N GLU A 45 -10.60 6.57 -3.15
CA GLU A 45 -11.42 7.52 -2.41
C GLU A 45 -11.86 6.97 -1.05
N ASP A 46 -12.39 7.86 -0.22
CA ASP A 46 -12.93 7.46 1.08
C ASP A 46 -14.16 6.58 0.86
N GLY A 47 -14.18 5.40 1.48
CA GLY A 47 -15.24 4.41 1.31
C GLY A 47 -14.92 3.30 0.30
N ASP A 48 -13.84 3.41 -0.47
CA ASP A 48 -13.37 2.32 -1.33
C ASP A 48 -13.13 1.04 -0.50
N ILE A 49 -13.67 -0.07 -0.99
CA ILE A 49 -13.55 -1.38 -0.34
C ILE A 49 -12.40 -2.14 -0.99
N PHE A 50 -11.57 -2.76 -0.14
CA PHE A 50 -10.43 -3.56 -0.57
C PHE A 50 -10.58 -4.99 -0.06
N ALA A 51 -10.35 -5.95 -0.95
CA ALA A 51 -9.98 -7.29 -0.53
C ALA A 51 -8.55 -7.27 0.02
N VAL A 52 -8.34 -7.88 1.19
CA VAL A 52 -7.06 -7.91 1.90
C VAL A 52 -6.54 -9.33 1.93
N PHE A 53 -5.32 -9.54 1.40
CA PHE A 53 -4.65 -10.83 1.39
C PHE A 53 -3.29 -10.72 2.09
N GLY A 54 -2.91 -11.74 2.86
CA GLY A 54 -1.61 -11.84 3.51
C GLY A 54 -0.83 -13.05 3.00
N LYS A 55 0.45 -12.88 2.67
CA LYS A 55 1.37 -13.98 2.38
C LYS A 55 2.79 -13.61 2.84
N ALA A 56 3.36 -14.43 3.72
CA ALA A 56 4.67 -14.22 4.32
C ALA A 56 4.80 -12.81 4.94
N ASP A 57 5.59 -11.92 4.35
CA ASP A 57 5.87 -10.56 4.79
C ASP A 57 5.08 -9.49 4.01
N THR A 58 4.15 -9.91 3.15
CA THR A 58 3.45 -9.03 2.22
C THR A 58 1.94 -9.01 2.49
N ILE A 59 1.38 -7.79 2.50
CA ILE A 59 -0.07 -7.54 2.45
C ILE A 59 -0.41 -6.98 1.07
N VAL A 60 -1.41 -7.57 0.43
CA VAL A 60 -1.96 -7.07 -0.84
C VAL A 60 -3.35 -6.50 -0.59
N LEU A 61 -3.54 -5.24 -0.97
CA LEU A 61 -4.84 -4.57 -1.01
C LEU A 61 -5.28 -4.48 -2.46
N ARG A 62 -6.41 -5.11 -2.79
CA ARG A 62 -7.00 -5.03 -4.12
C ARG A 62 -8.37 -4.37 -4.02
N ARG A 63 -8.56 -3.23 -4.69
CA ARG A 63 -9.87 -2.59 -4.78
C ARG A 63 -10.89 -3.56 -5.37
N VAL A 64 -12.06 -3.65 -4.77
CA VAL A 64 -13.18 -4.45 -5.27
C VAL A 64 -14.29 -3.52 -5.71
N SER A 65 -14.79 -3.75 -6.92
CA SER A 65 -16.04 -3.16 -7.38
C SER A 65 -17.16 -4.06 -6.86
N ILE A 66 -17.84 -3.62 -5.80
CA ILE A 66 -19.07 -4.30 -5.38
C ILE A 66 -20.17 -3.77 -6.30
N PRO A 67 -20.82 -4.62 -7.12
CA PRO A 67 -22.01 -4.18 -7.83
C PRO A 67 -23.05 -3.77 -6.79
N THR A 68 -23.48 -2.51 -6.84
CA THR A 68 -24.64 -2.06 -6.08
C THR A 68 -25.87 -2.74 -6.68
N GLU A 69 -26.66 -3.44 -5.85
CA GLU A 69 -28.00 -3.85 -6.26
C GLU A 69 -28.83 -2.57 -6.48
N GLU A 70 -29.41 -2.41 -7.67
CA GLU A 70 -30.44 -1.41 -7.97
C GLU A 70 -31.81 -1.87 -7.44
#